data_AF-A0AB73BLC7-F1
#
_entry.id   AF-A0AB73BLC7-F1
#
_cell.length_a   1.000
_cell.length_b   1.000
_cell.length_c   1.000
_cell.angle_alpha   90.00
_cell.angle_beta   90.00
_cell.angle_gamma   90.00
#
_symmetry.space_group_name_H-M   'P 1'
#
loop_
_entity.id
_entity.type
_entity.pdbx_description
1 polymer ?
#
loop_
_entity_poly.entity_id
_entity_poly.type
_entity_poly.pdbx_seq_one_letter_code
_entity_poly.pdbx_strand_id
1 'polypeptide(L)'
;MNNIIVNKIMPVAMLCVSMNALASNVDIGSREYKILLNTSSFTGDQSSRENKVDEYWDALKELIEDNSIERNTSGSLSLNKSRTVSFYDVKGSCDLSHAGYSFRERIEEGDREVTLKFRSADQFIAGGKDLTGTKSGAKTKFEEDISAPFVSIYSFSTKQEIEDDKNLNKMDDPIGLYSGLEDEDFDEDLPIEKVGNLTVNEYVYEDATVDLGSLDAEFSLTLWYDESQSTTKPIVAEISFKYEDDNEDYSNKVLTRAKQLFTDMQEDSAVTSFNSEDSLSKTATVYQYDSSFCN
;
A
#
# COMPACT_ATOMS: atom_id res chain seq x y z
N MET A 1 -72.17 37.21 13.89
CA MET A 1 -70.99 37.03 13.02
C MET A 1 -69.83 36.57 13.89
N ASN A 2 -69.13 35.55 13.41
CA ASN A 2 -67.88 34.94 13.87
C ASN A 2 -67.87 34.08 15.15
N ASN A 3 -68.00 32.77 14.90
CA ASN A 3 -67.38 31.69 15.67
C ASN A 3 -65.85 31.85 15.66
N ILE A 4 -65.20 31.71 16.81
CA ILE A 4 -63.78 31.32 16.86
C ILE A 4 -63.65 30.16 17.84
N ILE A 5 -63.39 28.99 17.25
CA ILE A 5 -62.95 27.75 17.89
C ILE A 5 -61.50 27.97 18.31
N VAL A 6 -61.19 27.89 19.60
CA VAL A 6 -59.80 27.84 20.09
C VAL A 6 -59.45 26.37 20.29
N ASN A 7 -58.73 25.82 19.30
CA ASN A 7 -58.15 24.49 19.36
C ASN A 7 -57.06 24.43 20.44
N LYS A 8 -57.15 23.43 21.33
CA LYS A 8 -56.08 23.03 22.24
C LYS A 8 -54.91 22.48 21.41
N ILE A 9 -53.78 23.17 21.42
CA ILE A 9 -52.51 22.65 20.90
C ILE A 9 -51.86 21.84 22.03
N MET A 10 -51.74 20.54 21.80
CA MET A 10 -51.02 19.59 22.66
C MET A 10 -49.55 19.59 22.18
N PRO A 11 -48.54 19.77 23.06
CA PRO A 11 -47.15 19.73 22.62
C PRO A 11 -46.75 18.28 22.37
N VAL A 12 -46.40 17.99 21.11
CA VAL A 12 -45.73 16.75 20.72
C VAL A 12 -44.29 16.85 21.20
N ALA A 13 -43.94 16.05 22.21
CA ALA A 13 -42.57 15.88 22.65
C ALA A 13 -41.78 15.18 21.54
N MET A 14 -40.92 15.93 20.86
CA MET A 14 -39.98 15.42 19.87
C MET A 14 -38.90 14.65 20.62
N LEU A 15 -39.00 13.32 20.61
CA LEU A 15 -37.97 12.43 21.14
C LEU A 15 -36.76 12.52 20.19
N CYS A 16 -35.80 13.38 20.51
CA CYS A 16 -34.48 13.35 19.86
C CYS A 16 -33.79 12.04 20.27
N VAL A 17 -33.90 11.02 19.43
CA VAL A 17 -32.99 9.88 19.47
C VAL A 17 -31.65 10.42 19.02
N SER A 18 -30.77 10.70 19.99
CA SER A 18 -29.35 10.89 19.72
C SER A 18 -28.83 9.58 19.15
N MET A 19 -28.72 9.50 17.82
CA MET A 19 -27.83 8.53 17.20
C MET A 19 -26.44 8.88 17.68
N ASN A 20 -25.93 8.12 18.64
CA ASN A 20 -24.50 8.04 18.85
C ASN A 20 -23.95 7.46 17.54
N ALA A 21 -23.50 8.33 16.63
CA ALA A 21 -22.53 7.93 15.63
C ALA A 21 -21.28 7.52 16.41
N LEU A 22 -21.23 6.25 16.83
CA LEU A 22 -19.96 5.62 17.08
C LEU A 22 -19.24 5.73 15.74
N ALA A 23 -18.15 6.50 15.69
CA ALA A 23 -17.21 6.38 14.58
C ALA A 23 -16.92 4.88 14.45
N SER A 24 -17.44 4.24 13.40
CA SER A 24 -17.15 2.83 13.18
C SER A 24 -15.65 2.75 12.97
N ASN A 25 -14.96 2.06 13.87
CA ASN A 25 -13.57 1.73 13.62
C ASN A 25 -13.58 0.88 12.34
N VAL A 26 -12.87 1.31 11.31
CA VAL A 26 -12.76 0.53 10.07
C VAL A 26 -11.84 -0.64 10.38
N ASP A 27 -12.31 -1.86 10.10
CA ASP A 27 -11.54 -3.08 10.34
C ASP A 27 -10.27 -3.07 9.49
N ILE A 28 -9.14 -3.43 10.11
CA ILE A 28 -7.89 -3.64 9.38
C ILE A 28 -8.04 -4.96 8.62
N GLY A 29 -8.31 -4.88 7.32
CA GLY A 29 -8.57 -6.05 6.48
C GLY A 29 -7.32 -6.89 6.20
N SER A 30 -6.12 -6.29 6.28
CA SER A 30 -4.86 -7.02 6.10
C SER A 30 -3.70 -6.46 6.90
N ARG A 31 -2.74 -7.32 7.23
CA ARG A 31 -1.45 -6.95 7.83
C ARG A 31 -0.32 -7.42 6.93
N GLU A 32 0.52 -6.50 6.45
CA GLU A 32 1.61 -6.78 5.51
C GLU A 32 2.97 -6.43 6.14
N TYR A 33 3.87 -7.40 6.19
CA TYR A 33 5.22 -7.29 6.74
C TYR A 33 6.23 -7.10 5.62
N LYS A 34 7.13 -6.12 5.74
CA LYS A 34 8.01 -5.68 4.65
C LYS A 34 9.47 -5.59 5.09
N ILE A 35 10.34 -6.19 4.30
CA ILE A 35 11.79 -6.08 4.43
C ILE A 35 12.37 -5.62 3.10
N LEU A 36 13.18 -4.57 3.15
CA LEU A 36 13.93 -4.11 2.01
C LEU A 36 15.18 -4.95 1.84
N LEU A 37 15.41 -5.39 0.60
CA LEU A 37 16.50 -6.26 0.23
C LEU A 37 17.60 -5.48 -0.49
N ASN A 38 18.82 -6.01 -0.46
CA ASN A 38 19.96 -5.48 -1.16
C ASN A 38 19.77 -5.67 -2.68
N THR A 39 19.62 -4.56 -3.40
CA THR A 39 19.43 -4.57 -4.86
C THR A 39 20.58 -5.21 -5.63
N SER A 40 21.79 -5.24 -5.06
CA SER A 40 22.95 -5.88 -5.66
C SER A 40 22.80 -7.41 -5.73
N SER A 41 22.00 -8.00 -4.85
CA SER A 41 21.68 -9.44 -4.86
C SER A 41 20.79 -9.84 -6.03
N PHE A 42 20.11 -8.88 -6.67
CA PHE A 42 19.15 -9.10 -7.76
C PHE A 42 19.63 -8.46 -9.08
N THR A 43 20.94 -8.28 -9.25
CA THR A 43 21.53 -7.74 -10.49
C THR A 43 21.69 -8.84 -11.53
N GLY A 44 21.31 -8.56 -12.78
CA GLY A 44 21.49 -9.46 -13.91
C GLY A 44 20.39 -9.32 -14.96
N ASP A 45 20.43 -10.17 -15.98
CA ASP A 45 19.32 -10.32 -16.92
C ASP A 45 18.12 -11.04 -16.28
N GLN A 46 17.03 -11.22 -17.05
CA GLN A 46 15.82 -11.86 -16.55
C GLN A 46 16.07 -13.24 -15.94
N SER A 47 16.86 -14.10 -16.59
CA SER A 47 17.16 -15.43 -16.08
C SER A 47 17.98 -15.39 -14.80
N SER A 48 18.96 -14.48 -14.71
CA SER A 48 19.73 -14.27 -13.48
C SER A 48 18.83 -13.78 -12.33
N ARG A 49 17.89 -12.88 -12.64
CA ARG A 49 16.91 -12.34 -11.69
C ARG A 49 15.99 -13.42 -11.14
N GLU A 50 15.40 -14.23 -12.02
CA GLU A 50 14.55 -15.37 -11.63
C GLU A 50 15.31 -16.35 -10.72
N ASN A 51 16.53 -16.73 -11.10
CA ASN A 51 17.37 -17.60 -10.26
C ASN A 51 17.64 -16.99 -8.87
N LYS A 52 17.83 -15.67 -8.77
CA LYS A 52 18.05 -14.99 -7.49
C LYS A 52 16.80 -14.89 -6.61
N VAL A 53 15.63 -14.77 -7.23
CA VAL A 53 14.34 -14.89 -6.52
C VAL A 53 14.15 -16.30 -5.98
N ASP A 54 14.47 -17.33 -6.77
CA ASP A 54 14.41 -18.72 -6.34
C ASP A 54 15.40 -19.01 -5.19
N GLU A 55 16.65 -18.56 -5.31
CA GLU A 55 17.65 -18.68 -4.24
C GLU A 55 17.17 -18.02 -2.93
N TYR A 56 16.56 -16.84 -3.02
CA TYR A 56 15.99 -16.17 -1.85
C TYR A 56 14.83 -16.98 -1.25
N TRP A 57 13.91 -17.47 -2.08
CA TRP A 57 12.78 -18.27 -1.62
C TRP A 57 13.22 -19.58 -0.98
N ASP A 58 14.22 -20.26 -1.53
CA ASP A 58 14.77 -21.49 -0.96
C ASP A 58 15.33 -21.26 0.45
N ALA A 59 16.12 -20.20 0.64
CA ALA A 59 16.64 -19.82 1.95
C ALA A 59 15.51 -19.46 2.94
N LEU A 60 14.48 -18.75 2.47
CA LEU A 60 13.35 -18.37 3.31
C LEU A 60 12.48 -19.57 3.70
N LYS A 61 12.28 -20.55 2.82
CA LYS A 61 11.58 -21.80 3.15
C LYS A 61 12.32 -22.57 4.24
N GLU A 62 13.64 -22.74 4.10
CA GLU A 62 14.47 -23.41 5.11
C GLU A 62 14.34 -22.70 6.47
N LEU A 63 14.38 -21.36 6.48
CA LEU A 63 14.12 -20.59 7.70
C LEU A 63 12.74 -20.90 8.29
N ILE A 64 11.67 -20.81 7.49
CA ILE A 64 10.29 -21.00 7.95
C ILE A 64 10.06 -22.41 8.52
N GLU A 65 10.53 -23.43 7.81
CA GLU A 65 10.24 -24.83 8.07
C GLU A 65 11.11 -25.40 9.20
N ASP A 66 12.38 -24.99 9.29
CA ASP A 66 13.36 -25.61 10.20
C ASP A 66 13.81 -24.72 11.36
N ASN A 67 13.78 -23.39 11.21
CA ASN A 67 14.47 -22.47 12.14
C ASN A 67 13.60 -21.35 12.74
N SER A 68 12.35 -21.20 12.29
CA SER A 68 11.44 -20.14 12.75
C SER A 68 10.16 -20.72 13.36
N ILE A 69 9.07 -20.78 12.59
CA ILE A 69 7.74 -21.13 13.09
C ILE A 69 7.37 -22.61 12.90
N GLU A 70 8.25 -23.39 12.25
CA GLU A 70 8.09 -24.83 11.98
C GLU A 70 6.76 -25.12 11.26
N ARG A 71 6.50 -24.38 10.16
CA ARG A 71 5.26 -24.47 9.38
C ARG A 71 5.55 -24.79 7.93
N ASN A 72 4.63 -25.51 7.31
CA ASN A 72 4.73 -25.84 5.90
C ASN A 72 4.63 -24.57 5.05
N THR A 73 5.52 -24.48 4.07
CA THR A 73 5.36 -23.55 2.96
C THR A 73 4.67 -24.24 1.79
N SER A 74 4.14 -23.44 0.85
CA SER A 74 3.63 -23.95 -0.41
C SER A 74 3.94 -22.99 -1.56
N GLY A 75 3.99 -23.53 -2.78
CA GLY A 75 4.26 -22.73 -3.98
C GLY A 75 5.70 -22.25 -4.13
N SER A 76 5.88 -21.28 -5.02
CA SER A 76 7.17 -20.69 -5.39
C SER A 76 6.98 -19.25 -5.86
N LEU A 77 7.96 -18.38 -5.58
CA LEU A 77 7.96 -16.99 -6.03
C LEU A 77 8.14 -16.92 -7.56
N SER A 78 7.04 -16.88 -8.29
CA SER A 78 7.01 -16.88 -9.76
C SER A 78 6.60 -15.52 -10.28
N LEU A 79 7.14 -15.09 -11.43
CA LEU A 79 6.78 -13.79 -12.01
C LEU A 79 5.28 -13.76 -12.32
N ASN A 80 4.55 -12.93 -11.59
CA ASN A 80 3.09 -12.85 -11.65
C ASN A 80 2.64 -11.54 -12.32
N LYS A 81 3.35 -10.43 -12.04
CA LYS A 81 3.01 -9.11 -12.59
C LYS A 81 4.24 -8.42 -13.20
N SER A 82 4.00 -7.74 -14.31
CA SER A 82 4.97 -6.86 -14.98
C SER A 82 4.26 -5.60 -15.44
N ARG A 83 4.58 -4.46 -14.83
CA ARG A 83 3.85 -3.21 -15.06
C ARG A 83 4.73 -1.99 -14.86
N THR A 84 4.24 -0.83 -15.30
CA THR A 84 4.88 0.44 -14.99
C THR A 84 4.20 1.13 -13.81
N VAL A 85 4.95 1.92 -13.06
CA VAL A 85 4.46 2.72 -11.93
C VAL A 85 5.02 4.14 -12.05
N SER A 86 4.16 5.15 -11.94
CA SER A 86 4.54 6.56 -11.88
C SER A 86 3.81 7.23 -10.71
N PHE A 87 4.51 8.07 -9.95
CA PHE A 87 3.89 8.90 -8.90
C PHE A 87 3.74 10.32 -9.42
N TYR A 88 2.70 11.02 -8.99
CA TYR A 88 2.43 12.40 -9.39
C TYR A 88 2.27 13.28 -8.16
N ASP A 89 2.88 14.46 -8.20
CA ASP A 89 2.79 15.46 -7.13
C ASP A 89 3.13 16.85 -7.67
N VAL A 90 2.97 17.90 -6.85
CA VAL A 90 3.32 19.27 -7.21
C VAL A 90 4.83 19.45 -7.13
N LYS A 91 5.43 19.91 -8.23
CA LYS A 91 6.86 20.22 -8.26
C LYS A 91 7.18 21.43 -7.39
N GLY A 92 8.24 21.31 -6.58
CA GLY A 92 8.76 22.34 -5.68
C GLY A 92 8.12 22.35 -4.30
N SER A 93 6.97 21.70 -4.12
CA SER A 93 6.26 21.69 -2.84
C SER A 93 5.77 20.32 -2.38
N CYS A 94 5.58 19.35 -3.29
CA CYS A 94 5.16 17.98 -2.98
C CYS A 94 3.96 17.92 -2.02
N ASP A 95 2.92 18.70 -2.34
CA ASP A 95 1.76 18.96 -1.48
C ASP A 95 1.07 17.67 -1.02
N LEU A 96 0.89 16.68 -1.93
CA LEU A 96 0.27 15.40 -1.57
C LEU A 96 1.15 14.65 -0.56
N SER A 97 2.45 14.51 -0.86
CA SER A 97 3.39 13.83 0.02
C SER A 97 3.47 14.47 1.41
N HIS A 98 3.53 15.80 1.49
CA HIS A 98 3.59 16.51 2.77
C HIS A 98 2.29 16.39 3.57
N ALA A 99 1.16 16.24 2.89
CA ALA A 99 -0.13 15.95 3.52
C ALA A 99 -0.32 14.45 3.88
N GLY A 100 0.67 13.58 3.60
CA GLY A 100 0.61 12.16 3.93
C GLY A 100 -0.04 11.27 2.86
N TYR A 101 -0.28 11.83 1.68
CA TYR A 101 -0.85 11.13 0.54
C TYR A 101 0.24 10.68 -0.44
N SER A 102 -0.07 9.63 -1.19
CA SER A 102 0.67 9.28 -2.41
C SER A 102 -0.33 8.97 -3.51
N PHE A 103 -0.24 9.68 -4.63
CA PHE A 103 -1.02 9.43 -5.83
C PHE A 103 -0.13 8.80 -6.89
N ARG A 104 -0.53 7.63 -7.38
CA ARG A 104 0.23 6.89 -8.37
C ARG A 104 -0.65 6.33 -9.47
N GLU A 105 -0.06 6.20 -10.63
CA GLU A 105 -0.56 5.46 -11.78
C GLU A 105 0.18 4.14 -11.92
N ARG A 106 -0.54 3.11 -12.36
CA ARG A 106 0.01 1.85 -12.82
C ARG A 106 -0.53 1.53 -14.20
N ILE A 107 0.34 1.00 -15.06
CA ILE A 107 -0.05 0.51 -16.39
C ILE A 107 0.40 -0.94 -16.52
N GLU A 108 -0.55 -1.84 -16.67
CA GLU A 108 -0.37 -3.30 -16.74
C GLU A 108 -1.15 -3.83 -17.94
N GLU A 109 -0.48 -4.49 -18.89
CA GLU A 109 -1.10 -5.00 -20.14
C GLU A 109 -1.87 -3.96 -20.98
N GLY A 110 -1.61 -2.67 -20.76
CA GLY A 110 -2.29 -1.55 -21.42
C GLY A 110 -3.37 -0.89 -20.56
N ASP A 111 -3.86 -1.57 -19.53
CA ASP A 111 -4.86 -1.03 -18.61
C ASP A 111 -4.24 -0.03 -17.66
N ARG A 112 -4.87 1.14 -17.51
CA ARG A 112 -4.43 2.22 -16.62
C ARG A 112 -5.27 2.23 -15.34
N GLU A 113 -4.60 2.06 -14.21
CA GLU A 113 -5.18 2.25 -12.88
C GLU A 113 -4.48 3.37 -12.13
N VAL A 114 -5.23 4.11 -11.32
CA VAL A 114 -4.68 5.02 -10.33
C VAL A 114 -4.97 4.54 -8.92
N THR A 115 -4.10 4.89 -7.99
CA THR A 115 -4.29 4.65 -6.56
C THR A 115 -3.93 5.90 -5.78
N LEU A 116 -4.87 6.35 -4.95
CA LEU A 116 -4.61 7.29 -3.87
C LEU A 116 -4.47 6.48 -2.59
N LYS A 117 -3.42 6.77 -1.83
CA LYS A 117 -3.17 6.16 -0.53
C LYS A 117 -2.82 7.25 0.47
N PHE A 118 -3.40 7.17 1.65
CA PHE A 118 -3.03 7.96 2.81
C PHE A 118 -2.36 7.08 3.86
N ARG A 119 -1.36 7.60 4.57
CA ARG A 119 -0.63 6.87 5.61
C ARG A 119 -0.53 7.67 6.90
N SER A 120 -0.72 6.99 8.03
CA SER A 120 -0.50 7.54 9.37
C SER A 120 -0.02 6.46 10.33
N ALA A 121 0.78 6.85 11.33
CA ALA A 121 1.10 5.98 12.45
C ALA A 121 -0.11 5.76 13.39
N ASP A 122 -1.17 6.58 13.23
CA ASP A 122 -2.40 6.49 13.99
C ASP A 122 -3.51 5.82 13.15
N GLN A 123 -4.03 4.70 13.65
CA GLN A 123 -5.08 3.91 13.00
C GLN A 123 -6.36 4.72 12.78
N PHE A 124 -6.78 5.53 13.75
CA PHE A 124 -8.03 6.28 13.66
C PHE A 124 -7.90 7.45 12.68
N ILE A 125 -6.72 8.07 12.61
CA ILE A 125 -6.45 9.09 11.60
C ILE A 125 -6.46 8.47 10.20
N ALA A 126 -5.79 7.33 9.99
CA ALA A 126 -5.76 6.68 8.69
C ALA A 126 -7.12 6.14 8.25
N GLY A 127 -7.81 5.39 9.11
CA GLY A 127 -9.12 4.80 8.82
C GLY A 127 -10.26 5.82 8.76
N GLY A 128 -10.05 7.04 9.27
CA GLY A 128 -11.00 8.14 9.19
C GLY A 128 -10.93 8.96 7.90
N LYS A 129 -9.94 8.74 7.03
CA LYS A 129 -9.83 9.45 5.75
C LYS A 129 -10.86 8.93 4.75
N ASP A 130 -11.54 9.85 4.07
CA ASP A 130 -12.33 9.51 2.89
C ASP A 130 -11.40 9.44 1.66
N LEU A 131 -11.30 8.27 1.06
CA LEU A 131 -10.60 8.05 -0.21
C LEU A 131 -11.54 7.45 -1.26
N THR A 132 -12.84 7.75 -1.18
CA THR A 132 -13.85 7.20 -2.08
C THR A 132 -13.49 7.52 -3.54
N GLY A 133 -13.36 6.47 -4.35
CA GLY A 133 -13.14 6.60 -5.80
C GLY A 133 -14.45 6.87 -6.53
N THR A 134 -14.38 7.54 -7.67
CA THR A 134 -15.58 7.90 -8.47
C THR A 134 -16.07 6.78 -9.38
N LYS A 135 -15.25 5.75 -9.63
CA LYS A 135 -15.63 4.58 -10.45
C LYS A 135 -16.35 3.52 -9.61
N SER A 136 -17.38 2.89 -10.18
CA SER A 136 -18.12 1.81 -9.52
C SER A 136 -17.29 0.56 -9.23
N GLY A 137 -16.19 0.36 -9.97
CA GLY A 137 -15.23 -0.73 -9.76
C GLY A 137 -14.10 -0.37 -8.78
N ALA A 138 -14.14 0.80 -8.15
CA ALA A 138 -13.11 1.21 -7.19
C ALA A 138 -13.01 0.21 -6.03
N LYS A 139 -11.78 -0.13 -5.65
CA LYS A 139 -11.50 -1.05 -4.53
C LYS A 139 -10.74 -0.32 -3.44
N THR A 140 -11.34 -0.26 -2.26
CA THR A 140 -10.77 0.36 -1.07
C THR A 140 -10.19 -0.70 -0.16
N LYS A 141 -9.07 -0.39 0.49
CA LYS A 141 -8.40 -1.26 1.47
C LYS A 141 -7.91 -0.43 2.66
N PHE A 142 -8.08 -0.99 3.85
CA PHE A 142 -7.42 -0.53 5.06
C PHE A 142 -6.47 -1.62 5.55
N GLU A 143 -5.19 -1.29 5.66
CA GLU A 143 -4.15 -2.26 5.98
C GLU A 143 -3.12 -1.68 6.96
N GLU A 144 -2.54 -2.56 7.79
CA GLU A 144 -1.36 -2.26 8.59
C GLU A 144 -0.11 -2.71 7.81
N ASP A 145 0.73 -1.74 7.41
CA ASP A 145 2.05 -1.95 6.86
C ASP A 145 3.08 -2.02 8.02
N ILE A 146 3.76 -3.15 8.20
CA ILE A 146 4.83 -3.33 9.20
C ILE A 146 6.19 -3.44 8.49
N SER A 147 7.06 -2.46 8.68
CA SER A 147 8.42 -2.45 8.09
C SER A 147 9.50 -2.81 9.11
N ALA A 148 10.66 -3.33 8.69
CA ALA A 148 11.76 -3.67 9.61
C ALA A 148 12.37 -2.40 10.25
N PRO A 149 12.75 -2.37 11.55
CA PRO A 149 12.76 -3.47 12.52
C PRO A 149 11.49 -3.58 13.40
N PHE A 150 10.31 -3.47 12.80
CA PHE A 150 8.97 -3.35 13.40
C PHE A 150 8.54 -1.89 13.59
N VAL A 151 8.22 -1.25 12.46
CA VAL A 151 7.58 0.05 12.37
C VAL A 151 6.21 -0.15 11.72
N SER A 152 5.16 0.04 12.50
CA SER A 152 3.77 -0.08 12.04
C SER A 152 3.25 1.25 11.52
N ILE A 153 2.65 1.23 10.34
CA ILE A 153 1.99 2.35 9.68
C ILE A 153 0.66 1.85 9.12
N TYR A 154 -0.42 2.56 9.41
CA TYR A 154 -1.73 2.26 8.85
C TYR A 154 -1.88 2.99 7.52
N SER A 155 -2.41 2.28 6.53
CA SER A 155 -2.66 2.85 5.21
C SER A 155 -4.07 2.58 4.74
N PHE A 156 -4.76 3.65 4.37
CA PHE A 156 -6.04 3.59 3.68
C PHE A 156 -5.79 3.90 2.22
N SER A 157 -6.36 3.12 1.30
CA SER A 157 -6.14 3.35 -0.12
C SER A 157 -7.32 2.93 -0.96
N THR A 158 -7.50 3.62 -2.08
CA THR A 158 -8.49 3.25 -3.09
C THR A 158 -7.85 3.23 -4.46
N LYS A 159 -8.01 2.11 -5.15
CA LYS A 159 -7.60 1.95 -6.55
C LYS A 159 -8.80 1.98 -7.49
N GLN A 160 -8.64 2.56 -8.67
CA GLN A 160 -9.67 2.60 -9.70
C GLN A 160 -9.06 2.75 -11.10
N GLU A 161 -9.81 2.35 -12.11
CA GLU A 161 -9.45 2.51 -13.52
C GLU A 161 -9.62 3.98 -13.98
N ILE A 162 -8.79 4.40 -14.93
CA ILE A 162 -8.93 5.66 -15.65
C ILE A 162 -8.94 5.42 -17.16
N GLU A 163 -9.53 6.34 -17.90
CA GLU A 163 -9.58 6.25 -19.37
C GLU A 163 -8.17 6.41 -19.99
N ASP A 164 -7.93 5.75 -21.11
CA ASP A 164 -6.63 5.78 -21.82
C ASP A 164 -6.14 7.18 -22.17
N ASP A 165 -7.06 8.12 -22.43
CA ASP A 165 -6.76 9.50 -22.80
C ASP A 165 -6.74 10.48 -21.61
N LYS A 166 -7.01 10.01 -20.38
CA LYS A 166 -6.94 10.86 -19.18
C LYS A 166 -5.52 11.35 -18.98
N ASN A 167 -5.32 12.65 -19.11
CA ASN A 167 -4.06 13.31 -18.82
C ASN A 167 -4.00 13.67 -17.32
N LEU A 168 -2.99 13.18 -16.60
CA LEU A 168 -2.76 13.50 -15.19
C LEU A 168 -1.73 14.63 -15.13
N ASN A 169 -2.20 15.87 -14.98
CA ASN A 169 -1.33 17.05 -15.05
C ASN A 169 -1.75 18.22 -14.14
N LYS A 170 -2.85 18.11 -13.39
CA LYS A 170 -3.28 19.11 -12.41
C LYS A 170 -3.73 18.49 -11.10
N MET A 171 -3.71 19.26 -10.02
CA MET A 171 -4.23 18.85 -8.72
C MET A 171 -5.74 18.57 -8.77
N ASP A 172 -6.47 19.20 -9.70
CA ASP A 172 -7.87 18.83 -9.99
C ASP A 172 -8.05 17.34 -10.35
N ASP A 173 -7.02 16.67 -10.89
CA ASP A 173 -7.11 15.28 -11.32
C ASP A 173 -7.30 14.33 -10.13
N PRO A 174 -6.39 14.26 -9.14
CA PRO A 174 -6.61 13.44 -7.95
C PRO A 174 -7.85 13.87 -7.17
N ILE A 175 -8.17 15.17 -7.08
CA ILE A 175 -9.38 15.66 -6.39
C ILE A 175 -10.66 15.13 -7.08
N GLY A 176 -10.77 15.29 -8.40
CA GLY A 176 -11.91 14.80 -9.17
C GLY A 176 -12.01 13.27 -9.25
N LEU A 177 -10.91 12.56 -9.02
CA LEU A 177 -10.88 11.09 -8.96
C LEU A 177 -11.23 10.56 -7.55
N TYR A 178 -10.95 11.34 -6.50
CA TYR A 178 -11.15 10.95 -5.10
C TYR A 178 -11.81 12.07 -4.31
N SER A 179 -13.14 12.00 -4.16
CA SER A 179 -13.95 13.11 -3.62
C SER A 179 -13.55 13.54 -2.21
N GLY A 180 -12.99 12.65 -1.39
CA GLY A 180 -12.53 13.01 -0.05
C GLY A 180 -11.34 13.98 -0.02
N LEU A 181 -10.66 14.22 -1.14
CA LEU A 181 -9.63 15.26 -1.23
C LEU A 181 -10.21 16.68 -1.31
N GLU A 182 -11.50 16.85 -1.60
CA GLU A 182 -12.17 18.17 -1.57
C GLU A 182 -12.09 18.81 -0.16
N ASP A 183 -11.93 18.00 0.90
CA ASP A 183 -11.82 18.45 2.28
C ASP A 183 -10.38 18.83 2.71
N GLU A 184 -9.37 18.62 1.86
CA GLU A 184 -7.94 18.81 2.20
C GLU A 184 -7.37 20.19 1.81
N ASP A 185 -8.22 21.11 1.31
CA ASP A 185 -7.86 22.50 0.95
C ASP A 185 -6.67 22.64 -0.03
N PHE A 186 -6.47 21.67 -0.93
CA PHE A 186 -5.46 21.77 -2.00
C PHE A 186 -5.82 22.82 -3.05
N ASP A 187 -4.81 23.48 -3.64
CA ASP A 187 -5.01 24.37 -4.78
C ASP A 187 -5.17 23.55 -6.08
N GLU A 188 -6.42 23.40 -6.53
CA GLU A 188 -6.83 22.63 -7.73
C GLU A 188 -6.10 23.07 -9.02
N ASP A 189 -5.68 24.34 -9.10
CA ASP A 189 -5.04 24.89 -10.31
C ASP A 189 -3.55 24.54 -10.41
N LEU A 190 -2.93 24.01 -9.35
CA LEU A 190 -1.52 23.65 -9.36
C LEU A 190 -1.24 22.50 -10.34
N PRO A 191 -0.18 22.59 -11.15
CA PRO A 191 0.24 21.48 -11.98
C PRO A 191 0.80 20.35 -11.12
N ILE A 192 0.44 19.12 -11.44
CA ILE A 192 1.15 17.92 -10.95
C ILE A 192 2.02 17.36 -12.08
N GLU A 193 3.19 16.86 -11.71
CA GLU A 193 4.16 16.25 -12.61
C GLU A 193 4.54 14.87 -12.09
N LYS A 194 5.07 14.02 -12.97
CA LYS A 194 5.70 12.77 -12.52
C LYS A 194 6.86 13.09 -11.58
N VAL A 195 6.82 12.54 -10.37
CA VAL A 195 7.86 12.74 -9.36
C VAL A 195 9.21 12.28 -9.91
N GLY A 196 10.17 13.21 -9.98
CA GLY A 196 11.51 12.98 -10.55
C GLY A 196 11.52 12.55 -12.01
N ASN A 197 10.45 12.77 -12.78
CA ASN A 197 10.24 12.22 -14.12
C ASN A 197 10.48 10.69 -14.19
N LEU A 198 10.27 10.00 -13.07
CA LEU A 198 10.56 8.58 -12.92
C LEU A 198 9.35 7.75 -13.37
N THR A 199 9.60 6.81 -14.29
CA THR A 199 8.68 5.70 -14.58
C THR A 199 9.38 4.41 -14.21
N VAL A 200 8.85 3.73 -13.20
CA VAL A 200 9.41 2.49 -12.67
C VAL A 200 8.83 1.30 -13.42
N ASN A 201 9.68 0.35 -13.80
CA ASN A 201 9.25 -0.97 -14.23
C ASN A 201 9.24 -1.90 -13.01
N GLU A 202 8.04 -2.34 -12.62
CA GLU A 202 7.78 -3.19 -11.45
C GLU A 202 7.58 -4.64 -11.90
N TYR A 203 8.43 -5.52 -11.38
CA TYR A 203 8.28 -6.97 -11.48
C TYR A 203 7.88 -7.53 -10.12
N VAL A 204 6.77 -8.24 -10.06
CA VAL A 204 6.24 -8.83 -8.82
C VAL A 204 6.22 -10.34 -8.94
N TYR A 205 6.95 -11.00 -8.04
CA TYR A 205 7.01 -12.45 -7.91
C TYR A 205 6.11 -12.87 -6.74
N GLU A 206 5.09 -13.69 -7.00
CA GLU A 206 4.06 -14.09 -6.02
C GLU A 206 3.85 -15.62 -6.05
N ASP A 207 2.73 -16.11 -5.52
CA ASP A 207 2.30 -17.54 -5.50
C ASP A 207 2.99 -18.44 -4.46
N ALA A 208 3.81 -17.87 -3.57
CA ALA A 208 4.37 -18.54 -2.40
C ALA A 208 3.58 -18.24 -1.13
N THR A 209 3.34 -19.24 -0.28
CA THR A 209 2.59 -19.06 0.99
C THR A 209 3.21 -19.80 2.18
N VAL A 210 2.79 -19.41 3.38
CA VAL A 210 3.08 -20.10 4.64
C VAL A 210 1.84 -20.23 5.52
N ASP A 211 1.66 -21.38 6.15
CA ASP A 211 0.56 -21.65 7.07
C ASP A 211 0.81 -20.99 8.46
N LEU A 212 0.08 -19.91 8.75
CA LEU A 212 0.12 -19.23 10.05
C LEU A 212 -0.87 -19.82 11.07
N GLY A 213 -1.69 -20.79 10.69
CA GLY A 213 -2.61 -21.51 11.57
C GLY A 213 -4.03 -21.56 11.00
N SER A 214 -4.84 -20.55 11.31
CA SER A 214 -6.19 -20.42 10.75
C SER A 214 -6.22 -19.65 9.43
N LEU A 215 -5.10 -19.00 9.09
CA LEU A 215 -4.89 -18.21 7.87
C LEU A 215 -3.54 -18.59 7.28
N ASP A 216 -3.44 -18.46 5.97
CA ASP A 216 -2.16 -18.50 5.25
C ASP A 216 -1.67 -17.07 5.03
N ALA A 217 -0.36 -16.87 5.02
CA ALA A 217 0.24 -15.64 4.54
C ALA A 217 0.81 -15.85 3.13
N GLU A 218 0.61 -14.86 2.27
CA GLU A 218 1.09 -14.81 0.89
C GLU A 218 2.35 -13.96 0.81
N PHE A 219 3.39 -14.46 0.15
CA PHE A 219 4.62 -13.73 -0.11
C PHE A 219 4.60 -13.01 -1.46
N SER A 220 5.27 -11.85 -1.50
CA SER A 220 5.53 -11.10 -2.71
C SER A 220 6.96 -10.55 -2.69
N LEU A 221 7.78 -10.90 -3.68
CA LEU A 221 9.08 -10.24 -3.91
C LEU A 221 8.93 -9.28 -5.07
N THR A 222 9.11 -7.99 -4.79
CA THR A 222 9.02 -6.92 -5.77
C THR A 222 10.40 -6.38 -6.12
N LEU A 223 10.66 -6.22 -7.42
CA LEU A 223 11.84 -5.53 -7.95
C LEU A 223 11.41 -4.33 -8.80
N TRP A 224 11.96 -3.16 -8.51
CA TRP A 224 11.73 -1.92 -9.25
C TRP A 224 12.97 -1.55 -10.06
N TYR A 225 12.80 -1.24 -11.33
CA TYR A 225 13.87 -0.78 -12.23
C TYR A 225 13.53 0.60 -12.78
N ASP A 226 14.52 1.48 -12.88
CA ASP A 226 14.50 2.54 -13.89
C ASP A 226 15.25 2.02 -15.12
N GLU A 227 14.50 1.43 -16.05
CA GLU A 227 15.10 0.84 -17.26
C GLU A 227 15.65 1.88 -18.24
N SER A 228 15.36 3.17 -18.04
CA SER A 228 16.06 4.23 -18.78
C SER A 228 17.52 4.36 -18.35
N GLN A 229 17.85 3.95 -17.10
CA GLN A 229 19.20 3.97 -16.54
C GLN A 229 19.85 2.58 -16.55
N SER A 230 19.11 1.55 -16.17
CA SER A 230 19.60 0.18 -16.12
C SER A 230 18.47 -0.84 -16.25
N THR A 231 18.63 -1.79 -17.17
CA THR A 231 17.75 -2.96 -17.31
C THR A 231 18.19 -4.15 -16.47
N THR A 232 19.34 -4.05 -15.78
CA THR A 232 19.95 -5.17 -15.06
C THR A 232 20.12 -4.93 -13.57
N LYS A 233 19.99 -3.69 -13.09
CA LYS A 233 20.11 -3.36 -11.67
C LYS A 233 18.82 -2.72 -11.15
N PRO A 234 18.14 -3.33 -10.17
CA PRO A 234 16.96 -2.71 -9.57
C PRO A 234 17.36 -1.51 -8.69
N ILE A 235 16.47 -0.54 -8.60
CA ILE A 235 16.54 0.60 -7.68
C ILE A 235 15.85 0.31 -6.33
N VAL A 236 14.90 -0.65 -6.30
CA VAL A 236 14.31 -1.19 -5.07
C VAL A 236 14.18 -2.70 -5.20
N ALA A 237 14.49 -3.41 -4.11
CA ALA A 237 14.14 -4.80 -3.91
C ALA A 237 13.42 -4.91 -2.55
N GLU A 238 12.27 -5.56 -2.52
CA GLU A 238 11.44 -5.69 -1.32
C GLU A 238 10.82 -7.09 -1.29
N ILE A 239 10.93 -7.77 -0.17
CA ILE A 239 10.08 -8.92 0.16
C ILE A 239 8.96 -8.42 1.07
N SER A 240 7.76 -8.92 0.84
CA SER A 240 6.67 -8.80 1.79
C SER A 240 5.94 -10.11 1.99
N PHE A 241 5.24 -10.23 3.11
CA PHE A 241 4.18 -11.20 3.28
C PHE A 241 2.97 -10.60 3.97
N LYS A 242 1.78 -11.04 3.57
CA LYS A 242 0.52 -10.56 4.14
C LYS A 242 -0.44 -11.67 4.45
N TYR A 243 -1.28 -11.46 5.45
CA TYR A 243 -2.51 -12.22 5.67
C TYR A 243 -3.69 -11.24 5.78
N GLU A 244 -4.87 -11.73 5.43
CA GLU A 244 -6.09 -10.92 5.33
C GLU A 244 -7.29 -11.61 5.98
N ASP A 245 -8.14 -10.80 6.62
CA ASP A 245 -9.47 -11.13 7.12
C ASP A 245 -10.24 -9.82 7.17
N ASP A 246 -11.30 -9.70 6.36
CA ASP A 246 -12.08 -8.47 6.21
C ASP A 246 -12.76 -8.01 7.51
N ASN A 247 -12.87 -8.88 8.53
CA ASN A 247 -13.46 -8.55 9.84
C ASN A 247 -12.41 -8.39 10.95
N GLU A 248 -11.13 -8.31 10.60
CA GLU A 248 -10.00 -8.22 11.55
C GLU A 248 -9.99 -9.37 12.59
N ASP A 249 -10.55 -10.56 12.27
CA ASP A 249 -10.62 -11.71 13.19
C ASP A 249 -9.30 -12.50 13.24
N TYR A 250 -8.23 -11.82 13.65
CA TYR A 250 -6.90 -12.40 13.74
C TYR A 250 -6.69 -13.13 15.06
N SER A 251 -6.56 -14.46 15.00
CA SER A 251 -6.19 -15.24 16.18
C SER A 251 -4.81 -14.85 16.70
N ASN A 252 -4.63 -14.87 18.03
CA ASN A 252 -3.33 -14.60 18.67
C ASN A 252 -2.19 -15.49 18.12
N LYS A 253 -2.54 -16.69 17.66
CA LYS A 253 -1.59 -17.65 17.05
C LYS A 253 -1.08 -17.15 15.70
N VAL A 254 -1.95 -16.62 14.84
CA VAL A 254 -1.56 -15.99 13.56
C VAL A 254 -0.69 -14.77 13.84
N LEU A 255 -1.12 -13.87 14.73
CA LEU A 255 -0.38 -12.65 15.08
C LEU A 255 1.03 -12.95 15.61
N THR A 256 1.15 -13.91 16.54
CA THR A 256 2.43 -14.26 17.15
C THR A 256 3.38 -14.92 16.14
N ARG A 257 2.86 -15.79 15.27
CA ARG A 257 3.67 -16.46 14.23
C ARG A 257 4.15 -15.50 13.16
N ALA A 258 3.29 -14.62 12.68
CA ALA A 258 3.69 -13.59 11.72
C ALA A 258 4.80 -12.70 12.29
N LYS A 259 4.63 -12.25 13.54
CA LYS A 259 5.65 -11.45 14.22
C LYS A 259 6.96 -12.23 14.41
N GLN A 260 6.89 -13.50 14.80
CA GLN A 260 8.06 -14.36 14.98
C GLN A 260 8.80 -14.52 13.66
N LEU A 261 8.10 -14.94 12.60
CA LEU A 261 8.65 -15.07 11.25
C LEU A 261 9.31 -13.78 10.79
N PHE A 262 8.62 -12.65 10.94
CA PHE A 262 9.19 -11.35 10.57
C PHE A 262 10.47 -11.01 11.33
N THR A 263 10.53 -11.36 12.62
CA THR A 263 11.73 -11.16 13.45
C THR A 263 12.86 -12.04 12.96
N ASP A 264 12.60 -13.32 12.73
CA ASP A 264 13.61 -14.28 12.29
C ASP A 264 14.13 -13.94 10.88
N MET A 265 13.29 -13.41 9.99
CA MET A 265 13.72 -12.91 8.68
C MET A 265 14.75 -11.76 8.76
N GLN A 266 14.87 -11.11 9.92
CA GLN A 266 15.81 -10.01 10.16
C GLN A 266 17.07 -10.45 10.93
N GLU A 267 17.06 -11.64 11.52
CA GLU A 267 18.12 -12.11 12.42
C GLU A 267 18.85 -13.34 11.88
N ASP A 268 18.17 -14.20 11.12
CA ASP A 268 18.75 -15.45 10.63
C ASP A 268 19.71 -15.23 9.46
N SER A 269 20.92 -15.79 9.57
CA SER A 269 21.98 -15.69 8.56
C SER A 269 21.61 -16.22 7.17
N ALA A 270 20.66 -17.15 7.07
CA ALA A 270 20.21 -17.73 5.81
C ALA A 270 19.60 -16.66 4.88
N VAL A 271 18.86 -15.69 5.45
CA VAL A 271 18.14 -14.66 4.69
C VAL A 271 18.71 -13.26 4.89
N THR A 272 19.33 -12.96 6.03
CA THR A 272 19.87 -11.61 6.32
C THR A 272 20.97 -11.18 5.35
N SER A 273 21.66 -12.11 4.71
CA SER A 273 22.61 -11.81 3.63
C SER A 273 21.97 -11.10 2.42
N PHE A 274 20.65 -11.19 2.27
CA PHE A 274 19.86 -10.49 1.26
C PHE A 274 19.25 -9.18 1.77
N ASN A 275 19.18 -8.95 3.08
CA ASN A 275 18.58 -7.74 3.63
C ASN A 275 19.47 -6.53 3.33
N SER A 276 18.86 -5.37 3.11
CA SER A 276 19.62 -4.13 2.95
C SER A 276 19.87 -3.47 4.32
N GLU A 277 21.10 -2.99 4.54
CA GLU A 277 21.44 -2.14 5.69
C GLU A 277 20.98 -0.69 5.48
N ASP A 278 21.01 -0.22 4.23
CA ASP A 278 20.69 1.14 3.83
C ASP A 278 19.69 1.10 2.67
N SER A 279 18.40 1.25 2.97
CA SER A 279 17.36 1.25 1.93
C SER A 279 16.18 2.12 2.29
N LEU A 280 15.54 2.64 1.26
CA LEU A 280 14.36 3.48 1.36
C LEU A 280 13.13 2.66 0.96
N SER A 281 11.99 2.94 1.59
CA SER A 281 10.72 2.39 1.10
C SER A 281 10.49 2.77 -0.36
N LYS A 282 9.62 2.04 -1.06
CA LYS A 282 9.21 2.35 -2.44
C LYS A 282 8.83 3.83 -2.64
N THR A 283 7.97 4.37 -1.77
CA THR A 283 7.56 5.78 -1.83
C THR A 283 8.72 6.72 -1.54
N ALA A 284 9.52 6.46 -0.49
CA ALA A 284 10.67 7.31 -0.17
C ALA A 284 11.72 7.30 -1.30
N THR A 285 11.94 6.16 -1.97
CA THR A 285 12.84 6.05 -3.12
C THR A 285 12.41 6.98 -4.25
N VAL A 286 11.11 7.06 -4.54
CA VAL A 286 10.59 7.91 -5.63
C VAL A 286 10.79 9.39 -5.33
N TYR A 287 10.40 9.85 -4.14
CA TYR A 287 10.54 11.26 -3.76
C TYR A 287 11.99 11.69 -3.51
N GLN A 288 12.91 10.75 -3.30
CA GLN A 288 14.35 11.02 -3.19
C GLN A 288 15.11 10.77 -4.49
N TYR A 289 14.45 10.26 -5.54
CA TYR A 289 15.09 9.92 -6.81
C TYR A 289 15.70 11.15 -7.49
N ASP A 290 14.93 12.26 -7.50
CA ASP A 290 15.41 13.59 -7.84
C ASP A 290 15.21 14.51 -6.65
N SER A 291 16.30 14.79 -5.92
CA SER A 291 16.29 15.67 -4.76
C SER A 291 15.80 17.10 -5.03
N SER A 292 15.74 17.52 -6.30
CA SER A 292 15.22 18.84 -6.68
C SER A 292 13.72 18.86 -6.94
N PHE A 293 13.05 17.70 -6.99
CA PHE A 293 11.63 17.67 -7.35
C PHE A 293 10.75 18.36 -6.30
N CYS A 294 11.02 18.19 -5.01
CA CYS A 294 10.26 18.80 -3.92
C CYS A 294 10.84 20.13 -3.40
N ASN A 295 11.87 20.69 -4.05
CA ASN A 295 12.62 21.87 -3.56
C ASN A 295 12.72 23.00 -4.58
#